data_AF-A0A953U741-F1
#
_entry.id   AF-A0A953U741-F1
#
_cell.length_a   1.000
_cell.length_b   1.000
_cell.length_c   1.000
_cell.angle_alpha   90.00
_cell.angle_beta   90.00
_cell.angle_gamma   90.00
#
_symmetry.space_group_name_H-M   'P 1'
#
loop_
_entity.id
_entity.type
_entity.pdbx_description
1 polymer ?
#
loop_
_entity_poly.entity_id
_entity_poly.type
_entity_poly.pdbx_seq_one_letter_code
_entity_poly.pdbx_strand_id
1 'polypeptide(L)'
;MKNLYWFVVLMLLLAPAVFAQEHYTEGPIWRVQLIRVKPTAMDAYLTSLRQSTKPLLDEEKKQGIIMDYKVFLKATKANPDDWDIAVAVEFKNHAALDGLAAKGEAERDKILGGKSQAQQLGEKRTEMREIISSDLMEEIFLK
;
A
#
# COMPACT_ATOMS: atom_id res chain seq x y z
N MET A 1 18.74 49.75 -16.74
CA MET A 1 19.28 49.42 -15.40
C MET A 1 18.18 49.11 -14.37
N LYS A 2 17.08 49.87 -14.31
CA LYS A 2 15.97 49.66 -13.35
C LYS A 2 15.32 48.25 -13.38
N ASN A 3 15.21 47.63 -14.56
CA ASN A 3 14.61 46.30 -14.76
C ASN A 3 15.51 45.14 -14.31
N LEU A 4 16.84 45.37 -14.23
CA LEU A 4 17.80 44.36 -13.77
C LEU A 4 17.74 44.21 -12.25
N TYR A 5 17.57 45.32 -11.52
CA TYR A 5 17.35 45.30 -10.08
C TYR A 5 16.06 44.56 -9.69
N TRP A 6 15.02 44.65 -10.53
CA TRP A 6 13.76 43.95 -10.27
C TRP A 6 13.89 42.43 -10.42
N PHE A 7 14.65 41.97 -11.41
CA PHE A 7 14.99 40.54 -11.57
C PHE A 7 15.83 39.98 -10.42
N VAL A 8 16.80 40.75 -9.92
CA VAL A 8 17.66 40.36 -8.78
C VAL A 8 16.87 40.32 -7.48
N VAL A 9 15.96 41.29 -7.27
CA VAL A 9 15.04 41.29 -6.11
C VAL A 9 14.05 40.13 -6.18
N LEU A 10 13.55 39.78 -7.37
CA LEU A 10 12.66 38.62 -7.56
C LEU A 10 13.39 37.28 -7.30
N MET A 11 14.65 37.15 -7.70
CA MET A 11 15.49 35.97 -7.37
C MET A 11 15.79 35.88 -5.86
N LEU A 12 16.04 37.00 -5.19
CA LEU A 12 16.30 37.04 -3.74
C LEU A 12 15.04 36.72 -2.90
N LEU A 13 13.85 37.05 -3.39
CA LEU A 13 12.58 36.72 -2.74
C LEU A 13 12.18 35.24 -2.87
N LEU A 14 12.76 34.50 -3.82
CA LEU A 14 12.60 33.04 -3.97
C LEU A 14 13.58 32.23 -3.10
N ALA A 15 14.56 32.87 -2.46
CA ALA A 15 15.62 32.20 -1.72
C ALA A 15 15.23 31.54 -0.37
N PRO A 16 14.16 31.93 0.38
CA PRO A 16 13.91 31.30 1.68
C PRO A 16 13.23 29.93 1.61
N ALA A 17 12.77 29.47 0.43
CA ALA A 17 12.09 28.17 0.33
C ALA A 17 13.05 26.97 0.33
N VAL A 18 14.37 27.18 0.24
CA VAL A 18 15.37 26.11 0.03
C VAL A 18 15.91 25.53 1.35
N PHE A 19 15.54 26.06 2.52
CA PHE A 19 16.10 25.63 3.81
C PHE A 19 15.08 25.10 4.83
N ALA A 20 13.95 24.54 4.38
CA ALA A 20 13.32 23.50 5.18
C ALA A 20 14.18 22.25 5.05
N GLN A 21 15.27 22.17 5.82
CA GLN A 21 16.11 20.99 5.86
C GLN A 21 15.36 19.93 6.68
N GLU A 22 14.39 19.28 6.05
CA GLU A 22 13.69 18.18 6.68
C GLU A 22 14.72 17.13 7.11
N HIS A 23 14.59 16.63 8.33
CA HIS A 23 15.48 15.60 8.86
C HIS A 23 15.22 14.22 8.21
N TYR A 24 14.36 14.17 7.19
CA TYR A 24 14.05 12.99 6.41
C TYR A 24 13.87 13.32 4.92
N THR A 25 13.69 12.28 4.11
CA THR A 25 13.22 12.36 2.72
C THR A 25 12.05 11.39 2.54
N GLU A 26 11.07 11.79 1.74
CA GLU A 26 9.92 10.94 1.36
C GLU A 26 10.35 9.78 0.45
N GLY A 27 9.66 8.65 0.62
CA GLY A 27 9.91 7.39 -0.05
C GLY A 27 8.66 6.78 -0.67
N PRO A 28 8.64 5.45 -0.85
CA PRO A 28 7.50 4.72 -1.38
C PRO A 28 6.24 4.84 -0.49
N ILE A 29 5.09 4.60 -1.08
CA ILE A 29 3.80 4.56 -0.37
C ILE A 29 3.42 3.13 -0.04
N TRP A 30 3.08 2.86 1.21
CA TRP A 30 2.62 1.56 1.68
C TRP A 30 1.13 1.58 1.97
N ARG A 31 0.38 0.65 1.37
CA ARG A 31 -0.96 0.29 1.86
C ARG A 31 -0.83 -0.90 2.80
N VAL A 32 -1.17 -0.71 4.07
CA VAL A 32 -1.10 -1.77 5.09
C VAL A 32 -2.48 -2.08 5.61
N GLN A 33 -2.91 -3.32 5.40
CA GLN A 33 -4.15 -3.84 5.96
C GLN A 33 -3.86 -4.64 7.22
N LEU A 34 -4.41 -4.21 8.35
CA LEU A 34 -4.39 -4.96 9.60
C LEU A 34 -5.63 -5.82 9.68
N ILE A 35 -5.43 -7.12 9.91
CA ILE A 35 -6.46 -8.14 9.71
C ILE A 35 -6.53 -9.01 10.94
N ARG A 36 -7.72 -9.10 11.53
CA ARG A 36 -8.02 -10.08 12.58
C ARG A 36 -8.61 -11.31 11.93
N VAL A 37 -8.11 -12.48 12.29
CA VAL A 37 -8.62 -13.75 11.79
C VAL A 37 -9.60 -14.31 12.82
N LYS A 38 -10.75 -14.80 12.35
CA LYS A 38 -11.77 -15.39 13.22
C LYS A 38 -11.24 -16.66 13.88
N PRO A 39 -11.79 -17.04 15.05
CA PRO A 39 -11.39 -18.27 15.74
C PRO A 39 -11.39 -19.46 14.78
N THR A 40 -10.37 -20.31 14.90
CA THR A 40 -10.14 -21.53 14.10
C THR A 40 -9.98 -21.34 12.59
N ALA A 41 -9.97 -20.11 12.07
CA ALA A 41 -9.90 -19.82 10.63
C ALA A 41 -8.48 -19.48 10.10
N MET A 42 -7.43 -19.51 10.93
CA MET A 42 -6.06 -19.13 10.54
C MET A 42 -5.56 -19.90 9.32
N ASP A 43 -5.56 -21.23 9.38
CA ASP A 43 -5.04 -22.07 8.28
C ASP A 43 -5.83 -21.87 6.99
N ALA A 44 -7.16 -21.75 7.08
CA ALA A 44 -8.03 -21.47 5.95
C ALA A 44 -7.73 -20.10 5.34
N TYR A 45 -7.55 -19.09 6.19
CA TYR A 45 -7.24 -17.73 5.73
C TYR A 45 -5.87 -17.63 5.06
N LEU A 46 -4.82 -18.21 5.66
CA LEU A 46 -3.48 -18.27 5.09
C LEU A 46 -3.46 -19.06 3.78
N THR A 47 -4.21 -20.17 3.71
CA THR A 47 -4.39 -20.92 2.46
C THR A 47 -5.03 -20.04 1.39
N SER A 48 -6.06 -19.26 1.75
CA SER A 48 -6.69 -18.32 0.82
C SER A 48 -5.68 -17.28 0.32
N LEU A 49 -4.81 -16.73 1.18
CA LEU A 49 -3.78 -15.77 0.79
C LEU A 49 -2.80 -16.39 -0.19
N ARG A 50 -2.33 -17.61 0.08
CA ARG A 50 -1.42 -18.35 -0.80
C ARG A 50 -2.02 -18.63 -2.18
N GLN A 51 -3.31 -18.99 -2.23
CA GLN A 51 -3.97 -19.39 -3.47
C GLN A 51 -4.43 -18.22 -4.35
N SER A 52 -4.62 -17.03 -3.78
CA SER A 52 -5.21 -15.89 -4.52
C SER A 52 -4.42 -14.59 -4.37
N THR A 53 -4.18 -14.13 -3.14
CA THR A 53 -3.48 -12.86 -2.90
C THR A 53 -2.03 -12.92 -3.39
N LYS A 54 -1.29 -13.98 -3.06
CA LYS A 54 0.10 -14.15 -3.49
C LYS A 54 0.26 -14.11 -5.01
N PRO A 55 -0.40 -14.98 -5.81
CA PRO A 55 -0.21 -14.97 -7.25
C PRO A 55 -0.66 -13.65 -7.90
N LEU A 56 -1.67 -12.96 -7.33
CA LEU A 56 -2.08 -11.65 -7.81
C LEU A 56 -0.98 -10.61 -7.59
N LEU A 57 -0.48 -10.48 -6.36
CA LEU A 57 0.56 -9.50 -6.02
C LEU A 57 1.90 -9.82 -6.70
N ASP A 58 2.23 -11.11 -6.89
CA ASP A 58 3.41 -11.52 -7.66
C ASP A 58 3.33 -11.00 -9.11
N GLU A 59 2.16 -11.11 -9.74
CA GLU A 59 1.96 -10.62 -11.10
C GLU A 59 1.89 -9.09 -11.16
N GLU A 60 1.19 -8.43 -10.23
CA GLU A 60 1.19 -6.96 -10.13
C GLU A 60 2.61 -6.40 -9.95
N LYS A 61 3.45 -7.07 -9.15
CA LYS A 61 4.87 -6.73 -8.99
C LYS A 61 5.64 -6.91 -10.29
N LYS A 62 5.43 -8.03 -10.98
CA LYS A 62 6.06 -8.30 -12.29
C LYS A 62 5.67 -7.27 -13.36
N GLN A 63 4.43 -6.79 -13.34
CA GLN A 63 3.95 -5.73 -14.24
C GLN A 63 4.35 -4.32 -13.79
N GLY A 64 5.02 -4.18 -12.64
CA GLY A 64 5.44 -2.89 -12.08
C GLY A 64 4.29 -2.02 -11.58
N ILE A 65 3.10 -2.61 -11.33
CA ILE A 65 1.96 -1.93 -10.69
C ILE A 65 2.29 -1.63 -9.23
N ILE A 66 2.96 -2.58 -8.57
CA ILE A 66 3.49 -2.47 -7.21
C ILE A 66 5.01 -2.70 -7.22
N MET A 67 5.71 -2.17 -6.23
CA MET A 67 7.15 -2.33 -6.07
C MET A 67 7.49 -3.62 -5.29
N ASP A 68 6.78 -3.86 -4.20
CA ASP A 68 6.93 -5.04 -3.34
C ASP A 68 5.62 -5.30 -2.57
N TYR A 69 5.57 -6.45 -1.90
CA TYR A 69 4.55 -6.69 -0.89
C TYR A 69 5.11 -7.56 0.24
N LYS A 70 4.53 -7.42 1.43
CA LYS A 70 4.90 -8.18 2.63
C LYS A 70 3.66 -8.72 3.32
N VAL A 71 3.79 -9.91 3.90
CA VAL A 71 2.77 -10.51 4.77
C VAL A 71 3.41 -10.77 6.12
N PHE A 72 2.88 -10.16 7.16
CA PHE A 72 3.37 -10.30 8.53
C PHE A 72 2.40 -11.09 9.37
N LEU A 73 2.94 -11.99 10.19
CA LEU A 73 2.22 -12.62 11.30
C LEU A 73 2.58 -11.85 12.57
N LYS A 74 1.57 -11.40 13.31
CA LYS A 74 1.78 -10.73 14.58
C LYS A 74 2.23 -11.74 15.64
N ALA A 75 3.44 -11.57 16.17
CA ALA A 75 4.00 -12.48 17.17
C ALA A 75 3.43 -12.25 18.58
N THR A 76 2.83 -11.10 18.86
CA THR A 76 2.29 -10.71 20.17
C THR A 76 0.91 -10.09 20.04
N LYS A 77 0.07 -10.28 21.06
CA LYS A 77 -1.26 -9.66 21.14
C LYS A 77 -1.26 -8.55 22.17
N ALA A 78 -1.77 -7.38 21.78
CA ALA A 78 -1.95 -6.25 22.70
C ALA A 78 -3.23 -6.42 23.54
N ASN A 79 -4.26 -7.05 22.98
CA ASN A 79 -5.54 -7.37 23.64
C ASN A 79 -6.27 -8.50 22.87
N PRO A 80 -7.41 -9.03 23.38
CA PRO A 80 -8.16 -10.09 22.71
C PRO A 80 -8.70 -9.70 21.31
N ASP A 81 -8.90 -8.40 21.11
CA ASP A 81 -9.32 -7.77 19.87
C ASP A 81 -8.10 -7.39 18.99
N ASP A 82 -6.96 -8.02 19.23
CA ASP A 82 -5.72 -7.83 18.49
C ASP A 82 -5.87 -8.11 16.97
N TRP A 83 -5.12 -7.48 16.06
CA TRP A 83 -4.94 -8.03 14.70
C TRP A 83 -3.99 -9.24 14.70
N ASP A 84 -4.03 -10.07 13.66
CA ASP A 84 -3.24 -11.29 13.51
C ASP A 84 -2.28 -11.23 12.32
N ILE A 85 -2.78 -10.75 11.18
CA ILE A 85 -2.05 -10.69 9.91
C ILE A 85 -2.02 -9.24 9.44
N ALA A 86 -0.87 -8.79 8.94
CA ALA A 86 -0.77 -7.58 8.15
C ALA A 86 -0.39 -7.91 6.70
N VAL A 87 -1.11 -7.35 5.74
CA VAL A 87 -0.76 -7.40 4.31
C VAL A 87 -0.37 -6.00 3.89
N ALA A 88 0.88 -5.83 3.49
CA ALA A 88 1.48 -4.56 3.12
C ALA A 88 1.84 -4.58 1.63
N VAL A 89 1.41 -3.58 0.88
CA VAL A 89 1.67 -3.43 -0.56
C VAL A 89 2.36 -2.10 -0.79
N GLU A 90 3.51 -2.14 -1.45
CA GLU A 90 4.37 -0.99 -1.71
C GLU A 90 4.11 -0.43 -3.12
N PHE A 91 3.85 0.86 -3.21
CA PHE A 91 3.68 1.61 -4.43
C PHE A 91 4.82 2.60 -4.58
N LYS A 92 5.27 2.83 -5.80
CA LYS A 92 6.42 3.69 -6.08
C LYS A 92 6.27 5.11 -5.50
N ASN A 93 5.06 5.67 -5.55
CA ASN A 93 4.71 7.02 -5.07
C ASN A 93 3.18 7.21 -5.16
N HIS A 94 2.68 8.39 -4.77
CA HIS A 94 1.26 8.74 -4.89
C HIS A 94 0.69 8.63 -6.30
N ALA A 95 1.44 9.02 -7.34
CA ALA A 95 0.97 8.95 -8.73
C ALA A 95 0.75 7.50 -9.22
N ALA A 96 1.40 6.51 -8.61
CA ALA A 96 1.14 5.11 -8.91
C ALA A 96 -0.30 4.68 -8.57
N LEU A 97 -0.93 5.35 -7.59
CA LEU A 97 -2.30 5.07 -7.15
C LEU A 97 -3.36 5.55 -8.14
N ASP A 98 -3.04 6.50 -9.01
CA ASP A 98 -3.96 7.00 -10.03
C ASP A 98 -4.33 5.87 -10.99
N GLY A 99 -5.64 5.63 -11.15
CA GLY A 99 -6.15 4.55 -11.99
C GLY A 99 -5.78 3.14 -11.52
N LEU A 100 -5.37 2.94 -10.26
CA LEU A 100 -4.95 1.64 -9.74
C LEU A 100 -6.01 0.56 -9.94
N ALA A 101 -7.29 0.89 -9.77
CA ALA A 101 -8.39 -0.04 -10.02
C ALA A 101 -8.35 -0.57 -11.46
N ALA A 102 -8.21 0.31 -12.45
CA ALA A 102 -8.11 -0.05 -13.87
C ALA A 102 -6.86 -0.89 -14.17
N LYS A 103 -5.71 -0.50 -13.59
CA LYS A 103 -4.43 -1.21 -13.74
C LYS A 103 -4.50 -2.65 -13.20
N GLY A 104 -5.21 -2.86 -12.10
CA GLY A 104 -5.38 -4.18 -11.48
C GLY A 104 -6.45 -5.06 -12.11
N GLU A 105 -7.33 -4.55 -12.99
CA GLU A 105 -8.44 -5.34 -13.52
C GLU A 105 -7.98 -6.51 -14.39
N ALA A 106 -7.03 -6.26 -15.29
CA ALA A 106 -6.52 -7.29 -16.19
C ALA A 106 -5.84 -8.43 -15.42
N GLU A 107 -5.04 -8.10 -14.40
CA GLU A 107 -4.37 -9.11 -13.58
C GLU A 107 -5.34 -9.83 -12.65
N ARG A 108 -6.32 -9.12 -12.06
CA ARG A 108 -7.42 -9.75 -11.33
C ARG A 108 -8.17 -10.75 -12.21
N ASP A 109 -8.53 -10.37 -13.43
CA ASP A 109 -9.31 -11.24 -14.30
C ASP A 109 -8.52 -12.48 -14.73
N LYS A 110 -7.22 -12.30 -15.01
CA LYS A 110 -6.29 -13.38 -15.33
C LYS A 110 -6.00 -14.33 -14.16
N ILE A 111 -5.82 -13.81 -12.95
CA ILE A 111 -5.39 -14.60 -11.79
C ILE A 111 -6.56 -15.14 -10.98
N LEU A 112 -7.61 -14.35 -10.79
CA LEU A 112 -8.78 -14.71 -9.98
C LEU A 112 -9.97 -15.21 -10.82
N GLY A 113 -9.88 -15.13 -12.15
CA GLY A 113 -10.93 -15.61 -13.05
C GLY A 113 -12.06 -14.62 -13.29
N GLY A 114 -11.87 -13.34 -12.93
CA GLY A 114 -12.82 -12.27 -13.19
C GLY A 114 -13.33 -11.55 -11.94
N LYS A 115 -14.08 -10.46 -12.16
CA LYS A 115 -14.68 -9.65 -11.10
C LYS A 115 -15.64 -10.44 -10.19
N SER A 116 -16.46 -11.32 -10.75
CA SER A 116 -17.44 -12.12 -9.97
C SER A 116 -16.73 -13.07 -9.00
N GLN A 117 -15.68 -13.74 -9.45
CA GLN A 117 -14.90 -14.68 -8.65
C GLN A 117 -14.11 -13.95 -7.56
N ALA A 118 -13.55 -12.78 -7.88
CA ALA A 118 -12.90 -11.91 -6.90
C ALA A 118 -13.88 -11.45 -5.81
N GLN A 119 -15.12 -11.11 -6.18
CA GLN A 119 -16.17 -10.76 -5.22
C GLN A 119 -16.54 -11.93 -4.32
N GLN A 120 -16.80 -13.12 -4.89
CA GLN A 120 -17.10 -14.33 -4.10
C GLN A 120 -15.98 -14.71 -3.14
N LEU A 121 -14.71 -14.53 -3.56
CA LEU A 121 -13.56 -14.70 -2.68
C LEU A 121 -13.59 -13.70 -1.51
N GLY A 122 -13.94 -12.44 -1.78
CA GLY A 122 -14.12 -11.41 -0.75
C GLY A 122 -15.20 -11.79 0.26
N GLU A 123 -16.36 -12.24 -0.22
CA GLU A 123 -17.49 -12.69 0.60
C GLU A 123 -17.08 -13.87 1.49
N LYS A 124 -16.46 -14.92 0.93
CA LYS A 124 -15.92 -16.06 1.70
C LYS A 124 -14.91 -15.63 2.75
N ARG A 125 -14.09 -14.61 2.48
CA ARG A 125 -13.12 -14.09 3.44
C ARG A 125 -13.78 -13.41 4.64
N THR A 126 -15.01 -12.91 4.52
CA THR A 126 -15.73 -12.34 5.69
C THR A 126 -16.09 -13.40 6.72
N GLU A 127 -16.20 -14.67 6.32
CA GLU A 127 -16.40 -15.80 7.22
C GLU A 127 -15.12 -16.18 7.98
N MET A 128 -13.95 -15.79 7.45
CA MET A 128 -12.64 -16.15 8.00
C MET A 128 -11.96 -15.01 8.76
N ARG A 129 -12.26 -13.75 8.44
CA ARG A 129 -11.50 -12.60 8.94
C ARG A 129 -12.30 -11.30 8.97
N GLU A 130 -11.76 -10.32 9.66
CA GLU A 130 -12.20 -8.95 9.73
C GLU A 130 -11.04 -8.01 9.39
N ILE A 131 -11.30 -6.96 8.61
CA ILE A 131 -10.32 -5.90 8.37
C ILE A 131 -10.46 -4.90 9.50
N ILE A 132 -9.39 -4.72 10.27
CA ILE A 132 -9.32 -3.77 11.37
C ILE A 132 -9.00 -2.37 10.84
N SER A 133 -8.00 -2.27 9.96
CA SER A 133 -7.65 -1.02 9.28
C SER A 133 -7.08 -1.30 7.88
N SER A 134 -7.05 -0.25 7.06
CA SER A 134 -6.37 -0.23 5.77
C SER A 134 -5.74 1.14 5.60
N ASP A 135 -4.53 1.28 6.13
CA ASP A 135 -3.84 2.55 6.24
C ASP A 135 -2.95 2.78 5.02
N LEU A 136 -2.91 4.02 4.54
CA LEU A 136 -1.97 4.46 3.50
C LEU A 136 -0.90 5.29 4.19
N MET A 137 0.35 4.83 4.13
CA MET A 137 1.48 5.42 4.83
C MET A 137 2.59 5.74 3.85
N GLU A 138 3.28 6.85 4.07
CA GLU A 138 4.49 7.20 3.33
C GLU A 138 5.71 6.73 4.12
N GLU A 139 6.59 5.98 3.47
CA GLU A 139 7.89 5.66 4.04
C GLU A 139 8.76 6.91 4.05
N ILE A 140 9.43 7.17 5.18
CA ILE A 140 10.38 8.26 5.29
C ILE A 140 11.77 7.70 5.60
N PHE A 141 12.79 8.28 4.98
CA PHE A 141 14.19 7.96 5.24
C PHE A 141 14.83 9.08 6.04
N LEU A 142 15.28 8.80 7.26
CA LEU A 142 15.96 9.78 8.10
C LEU A 142 17.37 10.10 7.56
N LYS A 143 17.82 11.34 7.75
CA LYS A 143 19.15 11.82 7.35
C LYS A 143 20.22 11.56 8.39
#